data_AF-A0A0J9YB22-F1
#
_entry.id   AF-A0A0J9YB22-F1
#
_cell.length_a   1.000
_cell.length_b   1.000
_cell.length_c   1.000
_cell.angle_alpha   90.00
_cell.angle_beta   90.00
_cell.angle_gamma   90.00
#
_symmetry.space_group_name_H-M   'P 1'
#
loop_
_entity.id
_entity.type
_entity.pdbx_description
1 polymer ?
#
loop_
_entity_poly.entity_id
_entity_poly.type
_entity_poly.pdbx_seq_one_letter_code
_entity_poly.pdbx_strand_id
1 'polypeptide(L)'
;MMVAFTGKILSLLSVSLLILFQETNSATVTMLVKLGSTVDIHFGDSVKEVKTEKMIVKDDKLTDFAREEFGDRIKWYNGKMTIKNIRSSDLSTFLYHLYGKPMALSLEDGR
;
A
#
# COMPACT_ATOMS: atom_id res chain seq x y z
N MET A 1 6.65 40.08 29.95
CA MET A 1 7.00 40.21 28.52
C MET A 1 7.02 38.81 27.92
N MET A 2 5.85 38.33 27.47
CA MET A 2 5.71 37.10 26.69
C MET A 2 5.80 37.48 25.23
N VAL A 3 6.77 36.96 24.47
CA VAL A 3 6.56 36.30 23.17
C VAL A 3 7.87 35.55 22.86
N ALA A 4 7.93 34.26 23.21
CA ALA A 4 9.00 33.38 22.76
C ALA A 4 8.44 31.97 22.56
N PHE A 5 7.37 31.82 21.78
CA PHE A 5 6.76 30.50 21.53
C PHE A 5 6.16 30.31 20.12
N THR A 6 6.39 31.24 19.19
CA THR A 6 5.74 31.20 17.86
C THR A 6 6.57 30.51 16.76
N GLY A 7 7.88 30.31 16.96
CA GLY A 7 8.76 29.73 15.92
C GLY A 7 8.69 28.21 15.76
N LYS A 8 8.45 27.45 16.85
CA LYS A 8 8.45 25.97 16.81
C LYS A 8 7.14 25.38 16.27
N ILE A 9 6.02 26.06 16.49
CA ILE A 9 4.69 25.58 16.06
C ILE A 9 4.55 25.72 14.53
N LEU A 10 5.11 26.78 13.94
CA LEU A 10 5.08 27.00 12.50
C LEU A 10 5.90 25.95 11.72
N SER A 11 7.03 25.49 12.28
CA SER A 11 7.85 24.45 11.64
C SER A 11 7.24 23.04 11.75
N LEU A 12 6.52 22.74 12.82
CA LEU A 12 5.81 21.47 12.95
C LEU A 12 4.62 21.39 11.98
N LEU A 13 3.90 22.50 11.79
CA LEU A 13 2.82 22.58 10.79
C LEU A 13 3.32 22.41 9.36
N SER A 14 4.50 22.96 9.01
CA SER A 14 5.05 22.83 7.66
C SER A 14 5.58 21.43 7.35
N VAL A 15 6.16 20.71 8.33
CA VAL A 15 6.57 19.31 8.16
C VAL A 15 5.35 18.41 7.96
N SER A 16 4.30 18.58 8.76
CA SER A 16 3.05 17.81 8.60
C SER A 16 2.37 18.08 7.26
N LEU A 17 2.43 19.32 6.77
CA LEU A 17 1.90 19.69 5.45
C LEU A 17 2.69 19.06 4.30
N LEU A 18 4.02 19.00 4.41
CA LEU A 18 4.89 18.32 3.44
C LEU A 18 4.63 16.80 3.37
N ILE A 19 4.35 16.17 4.51
CA ILE A 19 3.96 14.74 4.57
C ILE A 19 2.60 14.55 3.88
N LEU A 20 1.62 15.43 4.13
CA LEU A 20 0.32 15.40 3.46
C LEU A 20 0.44 15.60 1.92
N PHE A 21 1.34 16.48 1.47
CA PHE A 21 1.56 16.75 0.04
C PHE A 21 2.26 15.60 -0.71
N GLN A 22 3.03 14.77 -0.02
CA GLN A 22 3.56 13.54 -0.63
C GLN A 22 2.44 12.53 -0.89
N GLU A 23 1.48 12.40 0.03
CA GLU A 23 0.37 11.46 -0.14
C GLU A 23 -0.65 11.90 -1.21
N THR A 24 -0.86 13.21 -1.44
CA THR A 24 -1.83 13.73 -2.43
C THR A 24 -1.43 13.57 -3.90
N ASN A 25 -0.18 13.21 -4.19
CA ASN A 25 0.29 12.93 -5.56
C ASN A 25 0.27 11.43 -5.90
N SER A 26 -0.36 10.60 -5.07
CA SER A 26 -0.47 9.17 -5.31
C SER A 26 -1.46 8.89 -6.43
N ALA A 27 -1.04 8.16 -7.45
CA ALA A 27 -1.99 7.60 -8.41
C ALA A 27 -2.71 6.42 -7.75
N THR A 28 -4.05 6.50 -7.74
CA THR A 28 -4.93 5.45 -7.20
C THR A 28 -5.56 4.67 -8.34
N VAL A 29 -5.50 3.35 -8.25
CA VAL A 29 -6.16 2.42 -9.18
C VAL A 29 -7.16 1.58 -8.41
N THR A 30 -8.41 1.54 -8.84
CA THR A 30 -9.39 0.57 -8.34
C THR A 30 -9.42 -0.63 -9.29
N MET A 31 -9.26 -1.82 -8.75
CA MET A 31 -9.35 -3.08 -9.48
C MET A 31 -10.58 -3.86 -9.00
N LEU A 32 -11.54 -4.04 -9.90
CA LEU A 32 -12.72 -4.85 -9.66
C LEU A 32 -12.36 -6.33 -9.73
N VAL A 33 -12.69 -7.08 -8.68
CA VAL A 33 -12.38 -8.51 -8.57
C VAL A 33 -13.66 -9.31 -8.32
N LYS A 34 -13.66 -10.59 -8.69
CA LYS A 34 -14.74 -11.52 -8.35
C LYS A 34 -14.31 -12.35 -7.15
N LEU A 35 -15.08 -12.35 -6.07
CA LEU A 35 -14.81 -13.24 -4.93
C LEU A 35 -14.70 -14.70 -5.37
N GLY A 36 -13.74 -15.42 -4.79
CA GLY A 36 -13.40 -16.80 -5.11
C GLY A 36 -12.48 -16.98 -6.31
N SER A 37 -12.18 -15.92 -7.07
CA SER A 37 -11.24 -15.97 -8.18
C SER A 37 -9.77 -15.87 -7.74
N THR A 38 -8.84 -16.15 -8.66
CA THR A 38 -7.44 -15.78 -8.51
C THR A 38 -7.22 -14.38 -9.08
N VAL A 39 -6.57 -13.52 -8.30
CA VAL A 39 -6.26 -12.14 -8.69
C VAL A 39 -4.76 -12.00 -8.84
N ASP A 40 -4.35 -11.38 -9.96
CA ASP A 40 -2.98 -11.03 -10.27
C ASP A 40 -2.84 -9.51 -10.27
N ILE A 41 -2.09 -8.99 -9.30
CA ILE A 41 -1.82 -7.57 -9.13
C ILE A 41 -0.40 -7.28 -9.59
N HIS A 42 -0.25 -6.38 -10.57
CA HIS A 42 1.03 -5.97 -11.10
C HIS A 42 1.38 -4.59 -10.54
N PHE A 43 2.32 -4.53 -9.61
CA PHE A 43 2.82 -3.29 -9.02
C PHE A 43 3.97 -2.69 -9.84
N GLY A 44 4.66 -3.52 -10.62
CA GLY A 44 5.80 -3.18 -11.44
C GLY A 44 7.10 -3.79 -10.90
N ASP A 45 7.97 -4.24 -11.80
CA ASP A 45 9.13 -5.09 -11.49
C ASP A 45 10.15 -4.46 -10.52
N SER A 46 10.17 -3.12 -10.43
CA SER A 46 11.05 -2.41 -9.49
C SER A 46 10.50 -2.32 -8.06
N VAL A 47 9.24 -2.69 -7.83
CA VAL A 47 8.58 -2.59 -6.54
C VAL A 47 9.08 -3.71 -5.64
N LYS A 48 9.60 -3.35 -4.45
CA LYS A 48 10.12 -4.30 -3.45
C LYS A 48 9.36 -4.26 -2.13
N GLU A 49 8.48 -3.28 -1.97
CA GLU A 49 7.69 -3.08 -0.76
C GLU A 49 6.24 -2.80 -1.13
N VAL A 50 5.34 -3.52 -0.47
CA VAL A 50 3.89 -3.35 -0.59
C VAL A 50 3.31 -3.50 0.81
N LYS A 51 2.46 -2.56 1.22
CA LYS A 51 1.77 -2.60 2.51
C LYS A 51 0.29 -2.38 2.35
N THR A 52 -0.50 -2.90 3.28
CA THR A 52 -1.86 -2.44 3.56
C THR A 52 -1.79 -1.65 4.87
N GLU A 53 -2.58 -2.02 5.88
CA GLU A 53 -2.36 -1.60 7.27
C GLU A 53 -1.00 -2.09 7.81
N LYS A 54 -0.54 -3.24 7.31
CA LYS A 54 0.75 -3.84 7.68
C LYS A 54 1.54 -4.20 6.42
N MET A 55 2.85 -4.36 6.59
CA MET A 55 3.74 -4.70 5.50
C MET A 55 3.45 -6.12 4.98
N ILE A 56 3.15 -6.25 3.69
CA ILE A 56 2.86 -7.54 3.01
C ILE A 56 4.12 -8.06 2.32
N VAL A 57 4.84 -7.17 1.65
CA VAL A 57 6.09 -7.46 0.96
C VAL A 57 7.16 -6.52 1.47
N LYS A 58 8.33 -7.05 1.80
CA LYS A 58 9.51 -6.28 2.15
C LYS A 58 10.74 -6.93 1.55
N ASP A 59 11.65 -6.13 1.00
CA ASP A 59 12.88 -6.61 0.35
C ASP A 59 12.61 -7.74 -0.66
N ASP A 60 11.55 -7.57 -1.47
CA ASP A 60 11.12 -8.52 -2.52
C ASP A 60 10.67 -9.91 -1.98
N LYS A 61 10.24 -9.96 -0.71
CA LYS A 61 9.75 -11.19 -0.06
C LYS A 61 8.45 -10.94 0.70
N LEU A 62 7.59 -11.96 0.74
CA LEU A 62 6.41 -11.97 1.61
C LEU A 62 6.85 -11.97 3.08
N THR A 63 6.22 -11.11 3.88
CA THR A 63 6.41 -11.04 5.33
C THR A 63 5.70 -12.20 6.04
N ASP A 64 6.05 -12.44 7.30
CA ASP A 64 5.35 -13.43 8.14
C ASP A 64 3.87 -13.08 8.29
N PHE A 65 3.56 -11.79 8.46
CA PHE A 65 2.19 -11.30 8.48
C PHE A 65 1.42 -11.68 7.20
N ALA A 66 2.02 -11.51 6.01
CA ALA A 66 1.37 -11.90 4.77
C ALA A 66 1.12 -13.43 4.70
N ARG A 67 2.03 -14.23 5.24
CA ARG A 67 1.86 -15.69 5.28
C ARG A 67 0.79 -16.11 6.27
N GLU A 68 0.68 -15.44 7.41
CA GLU A 68 -0.39 -15.69 8.39
C GLU A 68 -1.76 -15.30 7.82
N GLU A 69 -1.86 -14.12 7.21
CA GLU A 69 -3.12 -13.57 6.71
C GLU A 69 -3.65 -14.34 5.49
N PHE A 70 -2.77 -14.62 4.51
CA PHE A 70 -3.19 -15.22 3.25
C PHE A 70 -2.90 -16.72 3.14
N GLY A 71 -1.98 -17.27 3.94
CA GLY A 71 -1.52 -18.65 3.84
C GLY A 71 -0.89 -18.95 2.48
N ASP A 72 -1.10 -20.16 1.98
CA ASP A 72 -0.58 -20.62 0.68
C ASP A 72 -1.27 -19.97 -0.55
N ARG A 73 -2.26 -19.10 -0.30
CA ARG A 73 -3.01 -18.42 -1.36
C ARG A 73 -2.22 -17.29 -1.99
N ILE A 74 -1.29 -16.68 -1.25
CA ILE A 74 -0.50 -15.55 -1.73
C ILE A 74 0.83 -16.02 -2.32
N LYS A 75 1.23 -15.39 -3.42
CA LYS A 75 2.56 -15.53 -4.00
C LYS A 75 3.07 -14.15 -4.38
N TRP A 76 4.38 -13.99 -4.26
CA TRP A 76 5.09 -12.82 -4.73
C TRP A 76 6.21 -13.24 -5.68
N TYR A 77 6.34 -12.54 -6.80
CA TYR A 77 7.42 -12.73 -7.75
C TYR A 77 7.61 -11.46 -8.57
N ASN A 78 8.80 -10.84 -8.51
CA ASN A 78 9.22 -9.71 -9.35
C ASN A 78 8.14 -8.62 -9.53
N GLY A 79 7.66 -8.02 -8.44
CA GLY A 79 6.66 -6.94 -8.53
C GLY A 79 5.23 -7.39 -8.83
N LYS A 80 4.99 -8.71 -8.97
CA LYS A 80 3.66 -9.31 -9.14
C LYS A 80 3.24 -10.04 -7.87
N MET A 81 2.02 -9.74 -7.41
CA MET A 81 1.35 -10.48 -6.36
C MET A 81 0.20 -11.30 -6.94
N THR A 82 0.15 -12.58 -6.61
CA THR A 82 -0.98 -13.45 -6.95
C THR A 82 -1.69 -13.86 -5.67
N ILE A 83 -3.00 -13.64 -5.56
CA ILE A 83 -3.84 -14.09 -4.45
C ILE A 83 -4.90 -15.05 -5.01
N LYS A 84 -4.84 -16.31 -4.60
CA LYS A 84 -5.84 -17.32 -5.00
C LYS A 84 -7.07 -17.25 -4.10
N ASN A 85 -8.23 -17.58 -4.68
CA ASN A 85 -9.50 -17.69 -3.95
C ASN A 85 -9.75 -16.44 -3.09
N ILE A 86 -9.77 -15.27 -3.74
CA ILE A 86 -9.87 -13.98 -3.06
C ILE A 86 -11.17 -13.91 -2.23
N ARG A 87 -11.04 -13.44 -0.99
CA ARG A 87 -12.09 -13.36 0.02
C ARG A 87 -12.49 -11.91 0.24
N SER A 88 -13.65 -11.71 0.84
CA SER A 88 -14.09 -10.36 1.24
C SER A 88 -13.08 -9.70 2.19
N SER A 89 -12.46 -10.46 3.09
CA SER A 89 -11.40 -9.98 3.99
C SER A 89 -10.10 -9.58 3.29
N ASP A 90 -9.88 -10.04 2.04
CA ASP A 90 -8.68 -9.68 1.27
C ASP A 90 -8.86 -8.35 0.50
N LEU A 91 -10.08 -7.80 0.46
CA LEU A 91 -10.38 -6.52 -0.18
C LEU A 91 -9.76 -5.41 0.65
N SER A 92 -8.72 -4.78 0.10
CA SER A 92 -7.91 -3.79 0.80
C SER A 92 -7.27 -2.82 -0.18
N THR A 93 -6.69 -1.75 0.35
CA THR A 93 -5.86 -0.81 -0.39
C THR A 93 -4.39 -1.12 -0.14
N PHE A 94 -3.70 -1.48 -1.21
CA PHE A 94 -2.28 -1.75 -1.25
C PHE A 94 -1.54 -0.46 -1.59
N LEU A 95 -0.61 -0.07 -0.72
CA LEU A 95 0.25 1.10 -0.85
C LEU A 95 1.67 0.66 -1.19
N TYR A 96 2.26 1.31 -2.18
CA TYR A 96 3.59 0.97 -2.68
C TYR A 96 4.25 2.18 -3.31
N HIS A 97 5.55 2.08 -3.63
CA HIS A 97 6.26 3.11 -4.37
C HIS A 97 6.73 2.58 -5.71
N LEU A 98 6.36 3.26 -6.79
CA LEU A 98 6.83 2.97 -8.14
C LEU A 98 7.71 4.13 -8.61
N TYR A 99 8.98 3.85 -8.91
CA TYR A 99 9.99 4.86 -9.26
C TYR A 99 10.05 6.04 -8.26
N GLY A 100 9.94 5.74 -6.96
CA GLY A 100 9.97 6.73 -5.88
C GLY A 100 8.67 7.55 -5.72
N LYS A 101 7.64 7.29 -6.53
CA LYS A 101 6.33 7.93 -6.40
C LYS A 101 5.38 7.02 -5.61
N PRO A 102 4.62 7.56 -4.65
CA PRO A 102 3.64 6.79 -3.92
C PRO A 102 2.49 6.41 -4.86
N MET A 103 1.95 5.21 -4.66
CA MET A 103 0.88 4.62 -5.44
C MET A 103 -0.08 3.89 -4.52
N ALA A 104 -1.35 3.83 -4.91
CA ALA A 104 -2.38 3.07 -4.22
C ALA A 104 -3.14 2.18 -5.21
N LEU A 105 -3.41 0.93 -4.82
CA LEU A 105 -4.29 0.03 -5.56
C LEU A 105 -5.32 -0.57 -4.61
N SER A 106 -6.59 -0.30 -4.87
CA SER A 106 -7.71 -0.80 -4.08
C SER A 106 -8.38 -1.97 -4.79
N LEU A 107 -8.58 -3.08 -4.09
CA LEU A 107 -9.39 -4.19 -4.58
C LEU A 107 -10.83 -4.02 -4.10
N GLU A 108 -11.77 -4.05 -5.02
CA GLU A 108 -13.21 -3.94 -4.73
C GLU A 108 -13.97 -5.10 -5.38
N ASP A 109 -15.03 -5.59 -4.74
CA ASP A 109 -15.88 -6.62 -5.36
C ASP A 109 -16.63 -6.00 -6.54
N GLY A 110 -16.47 -6.58 -7.72
CA GLY A 110 -17.12 -6.10 -8.96
C GLY A 110 -18.51 -6.68 -9.21
N ARG A 111 -19.17 -7.17 -8.17
CA ARG A 111 -20.48 -7.84 -8.22
C ARG A 111 -21.63 -6.89 -7.93
#